data_AF-A0A935IV78-F1
#
_entry.id   AF-A0A935IV78-F1
#
_cell.length_a   1.000
_cell.length_b   1.000
_cell.length_c   1.000
_cell.angle_alpha   90.00
_cell.angle_beta   90.00
_cell.angle_gamma   90.00
#
_symmetry.space_group_name_H-M   'P 1'
#
loop_
_entity.id
_entity.type
_entity.pdbx_description
1 polymer ?
#
loop_
_entity_poly.entity_id
_entity_poly.type
_entity_poly.pdbx_seq_one_letter_code
_entity_poly.pdbx_strand_id
1 'polypeptide(L)' 'MKTSVEDILKSSPKAARLFLDWHAACVGCGFARFCRLEDVINTYQLDEKKFLEDLPKYNIQIL' A
#
# COMPACT_ATOMS: atom_id res chain seq x y z
N MET A 1 -4.81 5.90 -9.13
CA MET A 1 -4.43 4.48 -9.27
C MET A 1 -5.64 3.58 -9.03
N LYS A 2 -5.87 2.55 -9.85
CA LYS A 2 -7.12 1.76 -9.75
C LYS A 2 -7.12 0.66 -8.68
N THR A 3 -5.96 0.20 -8.25
CA THR A 3 -5.75 -0.95 -7.35
C THR A 3 -6.04 -0.61 -5.87
N SER A 4 -6.75 -1.48 -5.17
CA SER A 4 -7.01 -1.33 -3.73
C SER A 4 -5.84 -1.83 -2.87
N VAL A 5 -5.81 -1.43 -1.60
CA VAL A 5 -4.87 -1.97 -0.61
C VAL A 5 -5.03 -3.48 -0.48
N GLU A 6 -6.26 -4.00 -0.50
CA GLU A 6 -6.50 -5.44 -0.44
C GLU A 6 -5.90 -6.18 -1.65
N ASP A 7 -6.04 -5.64 -2.86
CA ASP A 7 -5.45 -6.22 -4.07
C ASP A 7 -3.91 -6.28 -3.96
N ILE A 8 -3.31 -5.23 -3.42
CA ILE A 8 -1.86 -5.17 -3.18
C ILE A 8 -1.44 -6.22 -2.15
N LEU A 9 -2.15 -6.32 -1.02
CA LEU A 9 -1.88 -7.33 0.01
C LEU A 9 -2.02 -8.76 -0.52
N LYS A 10 -2.94 -8.99 -1.46
CA LYS A 10 -3.13 -10.29 -2.13
C LYS A 10 -2.08 -10.59 -3.21
N SER A 11 -1.45 -9.56 -3.78
CA SER A 11 -0.47 -9.71 -4.88
C SER A 11 0.86 -10.31 -4.44
N SER A 12 1.28 -10.10 -3.18
CA SER A 12 2.56 -10.55 -2.66
C SER A 12 2.50 -10.68 -1.13
N PRO A 13 2.95 -11.80 -0.54
CA PRO A 13 3.08 -11.90 0.92
C PRO A 13 3.96 -10.83 1.55
N LYS A 14 4.92 -10.27 0.79
CA LYS A 14 5.78 -9.17 1.24
C LYS A 14 5.06 -7.82 1.26
N ALA A 15 3.90 -7.69 0.61
CA ALA A 15 3.18 -6.42 0.54
C ALA A 15 2.68 -5.94 1.90
N ALA A 16 2.41 -6.83 2.85
CA ALA A 16 2.10 -6.45 4.22
C ALA A 16 3.22 -5.62 4.84
N ARG A 17 4.48 -5.92 4.49
CA ARG A 17 5.65 -5.23 5.03
C ARG A 17 5.76 -3.78 4.57
N LEU A 18 5.36 -3.46 3.33
CA LEU A 18 5.29 -2.07 2.84
C LEU A 18 4.49 -1.19 3.79
N PHE A 19 3.27 -1.60 4.11
CA PHE A 19 2.38 -0.79 4.96
C PHE A 19 2.86 -0.73 6.41
N LEU A 20 3.44 -1.82 6.93
CA LEU A 20 4.01 -1.83 8.28
C LEU A 20 5.24 -0.93 8.40
N ASP A 21 6.16 -0.96 7.45
CA ASP A 21 7.38 -0.14 7.47
C ASP A 21 7.04 1.36 7.32
N TRP A 22 5.99 1.68 6.56
CA TRP A 22 5.42 3.04 6.47
C TRP A 22 4.44 3.41 7.58
N HIS A 23 4.29 2.56 8.61
CA HIS A 23 3.43 2.77 9.78
C HIS A 23 1.94 3.01 9.42
N ALA A 24 1.50 2.49 8.28
CA ALA A 24 0.12 2.54 7.83
C ALA A 24 -0.68 1.36 8.40
N ALA A 25 -1.82 1.64 9.04
CA ALA A 25 -2.71 0.63 9.62
C ALA A 25 -3.60 -0.06 8.57
N CYS A 26 -3.01 -0.40 7.41
CA CYS A 26 -3.70 -1.03 6.29
C CYS A 26 -3.87 -2.55 6.47
N VAL A 27 -2.93 -3.20 7.18
CA VAL A 27 -2.96 -4.65 7.41
C VAL A 27 -4.07 -5.01 8.40
N GLY A 28 -4.99 -5.89 7.98
CA GLY A 28 -6.14 -6.30 8.80
C GLY A 28 -7.28 -5.27 8.88
N CYS A 29 -7.17 -4.13 8.18
CA CYS A 29 -8.21 -3.11 8.17
C CYS A 29 -9.40 -3.52 7.29
N GLY A 30 -10.62 -3.43 7.82
CA GLY A 30 -11.86 -3.76 7.09
C GLY A 30 -12.16 -2.84 5.90
N PHE A 31 -11.46 -1.70 5.80
CA PHE A 31 -11.55 -0.75 4.68
C PHE A 31 -10.53 -1.01 3.57
N ALA A 32 -9.58 -1.94 3.74
CA ALA A 32 -8.51 -2.17 2.76
C ALA A 32 -9.01 -2.50 1.35
N ARG A 33 -10.18 -3.14 1.23
CA ARG A 33 -10.87 -3.43 -0.05
C ARG A 33 -11.41 -2.20 -0.79
N PHE A 34 -11.46 -1.05 -0.12
CA PHE A 34 -11.97 0.20 -0.68
C PHE A 34 -10.87 1.25 -0.84
N CYS A 35 -9.90 1.30 0.08
CA CYS A 35 -8.82 2.27 0.02
C CYS A 35 -7.88 2.00 -1.15
N ARG A 36 -7.57 3.04 -1.92
CA ARG A 36 -6.52 3.07 -2.95
C ARG A 36 -5.20 3.52 -2.32
N LEU A 37 -4.09 3.33 -3.02
CA LEU A 37 -2.79 3.85 -2.55
C LEU A 37 -2.77 5.38 -2.39
N GLU A 38 -3.46 6.12 -3.26
CA GLU A 38 -3.61 7.57 -3.12
C GLU A 38 -4.34 7.95 -1.82
N ASP A 39 -5.33 7.16 -1.39
CA ASP A 39 -6.01 7.37 -0.11
C ASP A 39 -5.05 7.11 1.06
N VAL A 40 -4.19 6.09 0.96
CA VAL A 40 -3.18 5.79 1.99
C VAL A 40 -2.16 6.93 2.09
N ILE A 41 -1.60 7.37 0.95
CA ILE A 41 -0.64 8.48 0.89
C ILE A 41 -1.25 9.74 1.52
N ASN A 42 -2.48 10.10 1.14
CA ASN A 42 -3.14 11.29 1.65
C ASN A 42 -3.53 11.15 3.14
N THR A 43 -4.03 10.01 3.57
CA THR A 43 -4.48 9.80 4.96
C THR A 43 -3.30 9.84 5.94
N TYR A 44 -2.19 9.21 5.58
CA TYR A 44 -0.99 9.12 6.42
C TYR A 44 0.03 10.23 6.14
N GLN A 45 -0.26 11.14 5.20
CA GLN A 45 0.61 12.25 4.79
C GLN A 45 2.01 11.76 4.38
N LEU A 46 2.03 10.72 3.53
CA LEU A 46 3.28 10.09 3.09
C LEU A 46 3.96 10.90 1.99
N ASP A 47 5.27 10.76 1.89
CA ASP A 47 6.03 11.19 0.71
C ASP A 47 5.70 10.25 -0.45
N GLU A 48 4.80 10.70 -1.35
CA GLU A 48 4.31 9.92 -2.48
C GLU A 48 5.45 9.30 -3.30
N LYS A 49 6.46 10.11 -3.63
CA LYS A 49 7.56 9.66 -4.48
C LYS A 49 8.33 8.53 -3.81
N LYS A 50 8.75 8.71 -2.55
CA LYS A 50 9.49 7.68 -1.81
C LYS A 50 8.65 6.43 -1.59
N PHE A 51 7.36 6.60 -1.29
CA PHE A 51 6.45 5.48 -1.08
C PHE A 51 6.31 4.62 -2.35
N LEU A 52 6.18 5.26 -3.51
CA LEU A 52 6.09 4.54 -4.78
C LEU A 52 7.43 3.91 -5.20
N GLU A 53 8.57 4.55 -4.92
CA GLU A 53 9.92 4.00 -5.16
C GLU A 53 10.21 2.75 -4.30
N ASP A 54 9.48 2.56 -3.19
CA ASP A 54 9.62 1.41 -2.31
C ASP A 54 8.86 0.17 -2.81
N LEU A 55 7.83 0.32 -3.64
CA LEU A 55 6.98 -0.79 -4.10
C LEU A 55 7.77 -1.96 -4.73
N PRO A 56 8.77 -1.73 -5.60
CA PRO A 56 9.54 -2.81 -6.19
C PRO A 56 10.32 -3.62 -5.13
N LYS A 57 10.70 -3.01 -4.00
CA LYS A 57 11.41 -3.70 -2.89
C LYS A 57 10.55 -4.79 -2.25
N TYR A 58 9.22 -4.68 -2.35
CA TYR A 58 8.25 -5.64 -1.82
C TYR A 58 7.64 -6.54 -2.91
N ASN A 59 8.22 -6.55 -4.12
CA ASN A 59 7.73 -7.27 -5.29
C ASN A 59 6.29 -6.86 -5.70
N ILE A 60 5.93 -5.58 -5.50
CA ILE A 60 4.64 -5.05 -5.93
C ILE A 60 4.83 -4.38 -7.28
N GLN A 61 3.99 -4.74 -8.25
CA GLN A 61 3.89 -4.06 -9.54
C GLN A 61 2.53 -3.38 -9.63
N ILE A 62 2.54 -2.06 -9.81
CA ILE A 62 1.30 -1.31 -10.06
C ILE A 62 1.17 -1.18 -11.58
N LEU A 63 0.05 -1.66 -12.11
CA LEU A 63 -0.37 -1.46 -13.49
C LEU A 63 -1.03 -0.09 -13.68
#